data_AF-A0A6A7SKB9-F1
#
_entry.id   AF-A0A6A7SKB9-F1
#
_cell.length_a   1.000
_cell.length_b   1.000
_cell.length_c   1.000
_cell.angle_alpha   90.00
_cell.angle_beta   90.00
_cell.angle_gamma   90.00
#
_symmetry.space_group_name_H-M   'P 1'
#
loop_
_entity.id
_entity.type
_entity.pdbx_description
1 polymer ?
#
loop_
_entity_poly.entity_id
_entity_poly.type
_entity_poly.pdbx_seq_one_letter_code
_entity_poly.pdbx_strand_id
1 'polypeptide(L)'
;MEIGYQKPVSLDEVRSEIGDAGFTSAVVQHFGTAKDVLIRVPPEGATGQRVGDRILAAARGGDRQPELRRVEFVGPQVGDQLKEQGGLAMLYALAGILAYVAFRFEYRFALGAVAALVHDVTITLGFFSVTGVEFDLTVLAALLAVIGYSLNDTIVVFDRIRENFVRVRKGTPVDVANMSLNQTLSRTLMTSATTLLVVIALAVLGGELIRPFSEALLVGIGVGTYSSIFVASALALRLGVSKEDLIPPEKEGADQENHP
;
A
#
# COMPACT_ATOMS: atom_id res chain seq x y z
N MET A 1 3.09 22.59 11.75
CA MET A 1 3.82 23.52 12.65
C MET A 1 4.18 22.81 13.92
N GLU A 2 5.32 23.18 14.50
CA GLU A 2 5.84 22.65 15.75
C GLU A 2 5.74 23.72 16.83
N ILE A 3 5.16 23.36 17.96
CA ILE A 3 4.98 24.23 19.12
C ILE A 3 5.56 23.53 20.34
N GLY A 4 6.39 24.24 21.11
CA GLY A 4 6.92 23.76 22.38
C GLY A 4 6.19 24.39 23.56
N TYR A 5 5.85 23.59 24.57
CA TYR A 5 5.26 24.03 25.83
C TYR A 5 6.28 23.92 26.98
N GLN A 6 6.13 24.73 28.03
CA GLN A 6 7.02 24.63 29.20
C GLN A 6 6.74 23.37 30.04
N LYS A 7 5.47 22.95 30.10
CA LYS A 7 4.99 21.76 30.81
C LYS A 7 4.39 20.75 29.82
N PRO A 8 4.37 19.45 30.14
CA PRO A 8 3.65 18.47 29.32
C PRO A 8 2.20 18.89 29.14
N VAL A 9 1.67 18.75 27.93
CA VAL A 9 0.31 19.18 27.58
C VAL A 9 -0.52 18.00 27.11
N SER A 10 -1.81 17.98 27.44
CA SER A 10 -2.73 16.98 26.90
C SER A 10 -3.03 17.28 25.43
N LEU A 11 -2.88 16.28 24.56
CA LEU A 11 -3.19 16.42 23.13
C LEU A 11 -4.69 16.67 22.90
N ASP A 12 -5.56 16.09 23.72
CA ASP A 12 -7.01 16.22 23.57
C ASP A 12 -7.49 17.65 23.88
N GLU A 13 -6.88 18.30 24.87
CA GLU A 13 -7.16 19.71 25.18
C GLU A 13 -6.74 20.62 24.03
N VAL A 14 -5.50 20.44 23.53
CA VAL A 14 -4.98 21.23 22.41
C VAL A 14 -5.79 20.98 21.14
N ARG A 15 -6.21 19.73 20.87
CA ARG A 15 -7.06 19.39 19.72
C ARG A 15 -8.43 20.06 19.83
N SER A 16 -9.05 20.07 21.01
CA SER A 16 -10.34 20.75 21.23
C SER A 16 -10.22 22.25 20.99
N GLU A 17 -9.20 22.91 21.56
CA GLU A 17 -8.98 24.35 21.41
C GLU A 17 -8.74 24.78 19.95
N ILE A 18 -8.00 23.96 19.20
CA ILE A 18 -7.74 24.19 17.78
C ILE A 18 -9.00 23.92 16.94
N GLY A 19 -9.78 22.90 17.29
CA GLY A 19 -11.07 22.59 16.68
C GLY A 19 -12.08 23.73 16.86
N ASP A 20 -12.18 24.28 18.07
CA ASP A 20 -13.04 25.43 18.40
C ASP A 20 -12.64 26.70 17.63
N ALA A 21 -11.36 26.83 17.26
CA ALA A 21 -10.85 27.91 16.42
C ALA A 21 -11.19 27.75 14.91
N GLY A 22 -11.90 26.67 14.55
CA GLY A 22 -12.37 26.37 13.20
C GLY A 22 -11.58 25.29 12.47
N PHE A 23 -10.50 24.77 13.06
CA PHE A 23 -9.63 23.78 12.41
C PHE A 23 -9.97 22.34 12.84
N THR A 24 -11.18 21.89 12.53
CA THR A 24 -11.71 20.59 12.98
C THR A 24 -10.95 19.38 12.44
N SER A 25 -10.28 19.54 11.29
CA SER A 25 -9.48 18.48 10.66
C SER A 25 -7.99 18.54 11.07
N ALA A 26 -7.65 19.31 12.12
CA ALA A 26 -6.28 19.41 12.58
C ALA A 26 -5.82 18.10 13.23
N VAL A 27 -4.67 17.59 12.78
CA VAL A 27 -4.00 16.45 13.41
C VAL A 27 -3.00 17.00 14.44
N VAL A 28 -3.15 16.59 15.69
CA VAL A 28 -2.36 17.10 16.83
C VAL A 28 -1.65 15.92 17.49
N GLN A 29 -0.33 15.98 17.57
CA GLN A 29 0.47 14.89 18.15
C GLN A 29 1.71 15.38 18.88
N HIS A 30 2.27 14.56 19.76
CA HIS A 30 3.57 14.84 20.35
C HIS A 30 4.70 14.73 19.32
N PHE A 31 5.77 15.50 19.51
CA PHE A 31 6.93 15.50 18.64
C PHE A 31 8.22 15.44 19.45
N GLY A 32 8.79 14.24 19.62
CA GLY A 32 10.01 14.02 20.42
C GLY A 32 9.73 13.96 21.92
N THR A 33 9.06 14.95 22.51
CA THR A 33 8.72 14.96 23.95
C THR A 33 7.23 15.25 24.19
N ALA A 34 6.74 14.96 25.40
CA ALA A 34 5.36 15.30 25.82
C ALA A 34 5.09 16.81 25.91
N LYS A 35 6.12 17.64 25.73
CA LYS A 35 6.05 19.10 25.73
C LYS A 35 6.00 19.70 24.33
N ASP A 36 6.43 18.94 23.34
CA ASP A 36 6.52 19.40 21.96
C ASP A 36 5.35 18.79 21.19
N VAL A 37 4.62 19.64 20.47
CA VAL A 37 3.40 19.25 19.75
C VAL A 37 3.54 19.66 18.29
N LEU A 38 3.33 18.69 17.40
CA LEU A 38 3.19 18.91 15.97
C LEU A 38 1.71 19.02 15.63
N ILE A 39 1.34 20.14 15.00
CA ILE A 39 -0.01 20.40 14.51
C ILE A 39 0.04 20.46 12.98
N ARG A 40 -0.77 19.63 12.32
CA ARG A 40 -0.97 19.66 10.86
C ARG A 40 -2.39 20.08 10.58
N VAL A 41 -2.55 21.01 9.64
CA VAL A 41 -3.85 21.56 9.23
C VAL A 41 -3.90 21.62 7.71
N PRO A 42 -5.05 21.30 7.10
CA PRO A 42 -5.26 21.51 5.67
C PRO A 42 -5.13 23.01 5.29
N PRO A 43 -4.67 23.32 4.08
CA PRO A 43 -4.55 24.72 3.63
C PRO A 43 -5.93 25.36 3.37
N GLU A 44 -6.35 26.32 4.21
CA GLU A 44 -7.62 27.07 4.06
C GLU A 44 -7.58 28.22 3.04
N GLY A 45 -6.81 28.12 1.96
CA GLY A 45 -6.70 29.19 0.94
C GLY A 45 -6.08 30.51 1.43
N ALA A 46 -5.73 30.63 2.71
CA ALA A 46 -5.07 31.77 3.33
C ALA A 46 -3.53 31.61 3.35
N THR A 47 -2.80 32.72 3.42
CA THR A 47 -1.34 32.74 3.56
C THR A 47 -0.91 32.00 4.82
N GLY A 48 0.04 31.04 4.71
CA GLY A 48 0.44 30.14 5.80
C GLY A 48 0.84 30.81 7.12
N GLN A 49 1.36 32.05 7.09
CA GLN A 49 1.67 32.82 8.31
C GLN A 49 0.42 33.22 9.11
N ARG A 50 -0.67 33.65 8.45
CA ARG A 50 -1.92 34.03 9.15
C ARG A 50 -2.60 32.83 9.80
N VAL A 51 -2.50 31.66 9.18
CA VAL A 51 -2.98 30.39 9.73
C VAL A 51 -2.11 29.98 10.93
N GLY A 52 -0.80 30.11 10.81
CA GLY A 52 0.17 29.91 11.90
C GLY A 52 -0.16 30.74 13.14
N ASP A 53 -0.40 32.03 12.96
CA ASP A 53 -0.72 32.94 14.06
C ASP A 53 -2.06 32.62 14.73
N ARG A 54 -3.09 32.26 13.95
CA ARG A 54 -4.39 31.83 14.49
C ARG A 54 -4.28 30.55 15.31
N ILE A 55 -3.50 29.58 14.84
CA ILE A 55 -3.32 28.31 15.56
C ILE A 55 -2.47 28.50 16.80
N LEU A 56 -1.42 29.31 16.75
CA LEU A 56 -0.63 29.67 17.94
C LEU A 56 -1.49 30.41 18.98
N ALA A 57 -2.40 31.28 18.54
CA ALA A 57 -3.34 31.97 19.41
C ALA A 57 -4.36 31.00 20.03
N ALA A 58 -4.89 30.05 19.27
CA ALA A 58 -5.79 29.02 19.78
C ALA A 58 -5.09 28.10 20.79
N ALA A 59 -3.86 27.70 20.49
CA ALA A 59 -3.01 26.82 21.32
C ALA A 59 -2.56 27.46 22.65
N ARG A 60 -2.80 28.76 22.86
CA ARG A 60 -2.50 29.46 24.12
C ARG A 60 -3.51 29.16 25.24
N GLY A 61 -4.61 28.44 24.97
CA GLY A 61 -5.73 28.22 25.88
C GLY A 61 -5.34 28.20 27.37
N GLY A 62 -5.84 29.20 28.11
CA GLY A 62 -5.53 29.40 29.53
C GLY A 62 -4.18 30.09 29.80
N ASP A 63 -3.39 29.51 30.72
CA ASP A 63 -2.14 30.07 31.26
C ASP A 63 -0.88 29.49 30.57
N ARG A 64 -1.06 28.87 29.39
CA ARG A 64 0.01 28.20 28.65
C ARG A 64 0.77 29.23 27.81
N GLN A 65 2.10 29.14 27.80
CA GLN A 65 2.96 29.94 26.91
C GLN A 65 3.60 29.03 25.84
N PRO A 66 2.84 28.68 24.78
CA PRO A 66 3.38 27.96 23.63
C PRO A 66 4.43 28.82 22.90
N GLU A 67 5.60 28.22 22.68
CA GLU A 67 6.68 28.79 21.88
C GLU A 67 6.63 28.18 20.49
N LEU A 68 6.45 29.00 19.46
CA LEU A 68 6.45 28.55 18.08
C LEU A 68 7.88 28.15 17.68
N ARG A 69 8.11 26.85 17.49
CA ARG A 69 9.42 26.33 17.10
C ARG A 69 9.62 26.42 15.59
N ARG A 70 8.62 25.99 14.82
CA ARG A 70 8.72 25.90 13.36
C ARG A 70 7.37 25.95 12.68
N VAL A 71 7.27 26.68 11.56
CA VAL A 71 6.11 26.63 10.67
C VAL A 71 6.59 26.16 9.31
N GLU A 72 6.07 25.02 8.88
CA GLU A 72 6.16 24.57 7.49
C GLU A 72 4.79 24.78 6.86
N PHE A 73 4.78 25.39 5.67
CA PHE A 73 3.58 25.59 4.87
C PHE A 73 3.84 25.05 3.47
N VAL A 74 3.02 24.09 3.06
CA VAL A 74 3.01 23.60 1.69
C VAL A 74 1.93 24.38 0.94
N GLY A 75 2.34 25.20 -0.02
CA GLY A 75 1.42 25.97 -0.85
C GLY A 75 0.63 25.06 -1.82
N PRO A 76 -0.57 25.47 -2.25
CA PRO A 76 -1.42 24.67 -3.13
C PRO A 76 -0.71 24.27 -4.43
N GLN A 77 0.08 25.16 -5.02
CA GLN A 77 0.88 24.86 -6.21
C GLN A 77 1.89 23.73 -5.99
N VAL A 78 2.54 23.67 -4.82
CA VAL A 78 3.48 22.59 -4.48
C VAL A 78 2.69 21.31 -4.18
N GLY A 79 1.53 21.40 -3.54
CA GLY A 79 0.62 20.28 -3.32
C GLY A 79 0.16 19.62 -4.63
N ASP A 80 -0.24 20.43 -5.61
CA ASP A 80 -0.65 19.94 -6.94
C ASP A 80 0.51 19.22 -7.65
N GLN A 81 1.72 19.78 -7.59
CA GLN A 81 2.92 19.13 -8.12
C GLN A 81 3.21 17.80 -7.42
N LEU A 82 3.12 17.74 -6.09
CA LEU A 82 3.34 16.51 -5.33
C LEU A 82 2.28 15.44 -5.65
N LYS A 83 1.02 15.83 -5.85
CA LYS A 83 -0.05 14.94 -6.27
C LYS A 83 0.21 14.36 -7.66
N GLU A 84 0.55 15.22 -8.62
CA GLU A 84 0.85 14.79 -10.00
C GLU A 84 2.08 13.87 -10.04
N GLN A 85 3.16 14.26 -9.36
CA GLN A 85 4.38 13.45 -9.24
C GLN A 85 4.12 12.11 -8.54
N GLY A 86 3.32 12.10 -7.48
CA GLY A 86 2.92 10.89 -6.79
C GLY A 86 2.10 9.94 -7.68
N GLY A 87 1.15 10.48 -8.43
CA GLY A 87 0.37 9.72 -9.41
C GLY A 87 1.25 9.13 -10.51
N LEU A 88 2.18 9.92 -11.06
CA LEU A 88 3.14 9.45 -12.06
C LEU A 88 4.09 8.39 -11.49
N ALA A 89 4.59 8.56 -10.27
CA ALA A 89 5.46 7.60 -9.60
C ALA A 89 4.76 6.23 -9.45
N MET A 90 3.48 6.22 -9.07
CA MET A 90 2.68 5.00 -9.00
C MET A 90 2.48 4.35 -10.37
N LEU A 91 2.21 5.14 -11.40
CA LEU A 91 2.08 4.63 -12.77
C LEU A 91 3.39 4.02 -13.29
N TYR A 92 4.53 4.68 -13.04
CA TYR A 92 5.85 4.14 -13.37
C TYR A 92 6.19 2.87 -12.59
N ALA A 93 5.83 2.79 -11.30
CA ALA A 93 6.01 1.59 -10.50
C ALA A 93 5.18 0.41 -11.06
N LEU A 94 3.91 0.65 -11.40
CA LEU A 94 3.04 -0.35 -12.04
C LEU A 94 3.59 -0.79 -13.40
N ALA A 95 4.06 0.15 -14.22
CA ALA A 95 4.68 -0.16 -15.51
C ALA A 95 5.97 -0.98 -15.36
N GLY A 96 6.81 -0.67 -14.38
CA GLY A 96 8.02 -1.44 -14.07
C GLY A 96 7.71 -2.86 -13.62
N ILE A 97 6.68 -3.04 -12.79
CA ILE A 97 6.18 -4.35 -12.37
C ILE A 97 5.63 -5.12 -13.56
N LEU A 98 4.81 -4.49 -14.40
CA LEU A 98 4.28 -5.05 -15.64
C LEU A 98 5.41 -5.59 -16.53
N ALA A 99 6.43 -4.77 -16.77
CA ALA A 99 7.59 -5.16 -17.55
C ALA A 99 8.30 -6.36 -16.91
N TYR A 100 8.59 -6.29 -15.61
CA TYR A 100 9.22 -7.40 -14.89
C TYR A 100 8.44 -8.70 -15.01
N VAL A 101 7.13 -8.69 -14.77
CA VAL A 101 6.28 -9.88 -14.84
C VAL A 101 6.19 -10.40 -16.28
N ALA A 102 6.07 -9.51 -17.27
CA ALA A 102 6.06 -9.90 -18.68
C ALA A 102 7.37 -10.54 -19.15
N PHE A 103 8.52 -10.10 -18.62
CA PHE A 103 9.81 -10.75 -18.90
C PHE A 103 9.98 -12.06 -18.12
N ARG A 104 9.45 -12.15 -16.90
CA ARG A 104 9.65 -13.29 -16.00
C ARG A 104 8.65 -14.43 -16.22
N PHE A 105 7.46 -14.13 -16.72
CA PHE A 105 6.34 -15.06 -16.89
C PHE A 105 5.78 -15.02 -18.32
N GLU A 106 5.02 -16.06 -18.66
CA GLU A 106 4.25 -16.10 -19.90
C GLU A 106 3.12 -15.04 -19.85
N TYR A 107 2.74 -14.48 -21.01
CA TYR A 107 1.90 -13.27 -21.06
C TYR A 107 0.54 -13.44 -20.37
N ARG A 108 -0.04 -14.64 -20.34
CA ARG A 108 -1.33 -14.92 -19.69
C ARG A 108 -1.21 -14.83 -18.17
N PHE A 109 -0.11 -15.32 -17.61
CA PHE A 109 0.21 -15.11 -16.19
C PHE A 109 0.42 -13.62 -15.92
N ALA A 110 1.16 -12.92 -16.79
CA ALA A 110 1.39 -11.49 -16.61
C ALA A 110 0.08 -10.69 -16.55
N LEU A 111 -0.85 -10.94 -17.47
CA LEU A 111 -2.18 -10.30 -17.47
C LEU A 111 -2.98 -10.67 -16.22
N GLY A 112 -2.92 -11.92 -15.77
CA GLY A 112 -3.58 -12.37 -14.53
C GLY A 112 -3.06 -11.66 -13.27
N ALA A 113 -1.75 -11.53 -13.12
CA ALA A 113 -1.14 -10.80 -12.02
C ALA A 113 -1.54 -9.32 -12.01
N VAL A 114 -1.54 -8.69 -13.19
CA VAL A 114 -1.87 -7.26 -13.32
C VAL A 114 -3.32 -6.99 -12.97
N ALA A 115 -4.23 -7.83 -13.45
CA ALA A 115 -5.64 -7.69 -13.12
C ALA A 115 -5.89 -7.87 -11.61
N ALA A 116 -5.18 -8.79 -10.95
CA ALA A 116 -5.22 -8.93 -9.49
C ALA A 116 -4.69 -7.67 -8.78
N LEU A 117 -3.57 -7.11 -9.23
CA LEU A 117 -3.03 -5.86 -8.66
C LEU A 117 -3.97 -4.66 -8.83
N VAL A 118 -4.60 -4.52 -10.01
CA VAL A 118 -5.59 -3.46 -10.25
C VAL A 118 -6.77 -3.62 -9.31
N HIS A 119 -7.25 -4.85 -9.12
CA HIS A 119 -8.30 -5.17 -8.16
C HIS A 119 -7.90 -4.76 -6.73
N ASP A 120 -6.70 -5.09 -6.28
CA ASP A 120 -6.23 -4.80 -4.92
C ASP A 120 -6.14 -3.29 -4.65
N VAL A 121 -5.56 -2.54 -5.61
CA VAL A 121 -5.46 -1.09 -5.54
C VAL A 121 -6.86 -0.46 -5.56
N THR A 122 -7.76 -0.97 -6.41
CA THR A 122 -9.13 -0.45 -6.51
C THR A 122 -9.92 -0.65 -5.21
N ILE A 123 -9.83 -1.83 -4.58
CA ILE A 123 -10.51 -2.08 -3.32
C ILE A 123 -9.91 -1.23 -2.19
N THR A 124 -8.58 -1.12 -2.16
CA THR A 124 -7.91 -0.28 -1.14
C THR A 124 -8.31 1.18 -1.29
N LEU A 125 -8.31 1.73 -2.50
CA LEU A 125 -8.81 3.09 -2.77
C LEU A 125 -10.31 3.24 -2.48
N GLY A 126 -11.11 2.22 -2.79
CA GLY A 126 -12.53 2.16 -2.47
C GLY A 126 -12.80 2.24 -0.97
N PHE A 127 -11.96 1.61 -0.15
CA PHE A 127 -12.03 1.74 1.31
C PHE A 127 -11.86 3.19 1.75
N PHE A 128 -10.82 3.90 1.30
CA PHE A 128 -10.60 5.31 1.64
C PHE A 128 -11.74 6.22 1.15
N SER A 129 -12.28 5.92 -0.04
CA SER A 129 -13.43 6.64 -0.59
C SER A 129 -14.68 6.51 0.28
N VAL A 130 -14.92 5.33 0.86
CA VAL A 130 -16.11 5.07 1.71
C VAL A 130 -15.91 5.56 3.13
N THR A 131 -14.72 5.39 3.72
CA THR A 131 -14.45 5.80 5.10
C THR A 131 -14.23 7.30 5.25
N GLY A 132 -13.94 8.00 4.15
CA GLY A 132 -13.63 9.43 4.16
C GLY A 132 -12.29 9.76 4.82
N VAL A 133 -11.43 8.75 5.02
CA VAL A 133 -10.08 8.96 5.53
C VAL A 133 -9.27 9.72 4.49
N GLU A 134 -8.52 10.73 4.94
CA GLU A 134 -7.74 11.59 4.07
C GLU A 134 -6.67 10.81 3.30
N PHE A 135 -6.59 11.04 2.00
CA PHE A 135 -5.58 10.45 1.12
C PHE A 135 -4.40 11.39 0.99
N ASP A 136 -3.28 11.05 1.61
CA ASP A 136 -2.04 11.81 1.55
C ASP A 136 -0.90 10.99 0.91
N LEU A 137 0.30 11.59 0.85
CA LEU A 137 1.50 10.93 0.31
C LEU A 137 1.91 9.70 1.13
N THR A 138 1.53 9.66 2.41
CA THR A 138 1.79 8.52 3.29
C THR A 138 0.93 7.33 2.88
N VAL A 139 -0.36 7.55 2.62
CA VAL A 139 -1.26 6.52 2.06
C VAL A 139 -0.79 6.05 0.68
N LEU A 140 -0.31 6.97 -0.17
CA LEU A 140 0.28 6.61 -1.46
C LEU A 140 1.50 5.66 -1.30
N ALA A 141 2.38 5.95 -0.34
CA ALA A 141 3.51 5.07 -0.05
C ALA A 141 3.06 3.69 0.45
N ALA A 142 2.00 3.63 1.26
CA ALA A 142 1.39 2.36 1.68
C ALA A 142 0.86 1.55 0.49
N LEU A 143 0.18 2.19 -0.48
CA LEU A 143 -0.30 1.52 -1.69
C LEU A 143 0.85 0.90 -2.50
N LEU A 144 1.96 1.62 -2.66
CA LEU A 144 3.15 1.07 -3.32
C LEU A 144 3.70 -0.17 -2.60
N ALA A 145 3.69 -0.16 -1.27
CA ALA A 145 4.08 -1.31 -0.47
C ALA A 145 3.10 -2.49 -0.63
N VAL A 146 1.78 -2.23 -0.65
CA VAL A 146 0.75 -3.26 -0.90
C VAL A 146 0.94 -3.92 -2.26
N ILE A 147 1.22 -3.14 -3.31
CA ILE A 147 1.46 -3.66 -4.65
C ILE A 147 2.63 -4.65 -4.64
N GLY A 148 3.75 -4.29 -4.01
CA GLY A 148 4.90 -5.19 -3.88
C GLY A 148 4.58 -6.46 -3.09
N TYR A 149 3.79 -6.32 -2.02
CA TYR A 149 3.37 -7.43 -1.18
C TYR A 149 2.49 -8.44 -1.93
N SER A 150 1.41 -7.95 -2.57
CA SER A 150 0.49 -8.79 -3.35
C SER A 150 1.17 -9.46 -4.55
N LEU A 151 2.08 -8.73 -5.21
CA LEU A 151 2.85 -9.28 -6.32
C LEU A 151 3.78 -10.41 -5.85
N ASN A 152 4.46 -10.26 -4.70
CA ASN A 152 5.34 -11.30 -4.16
C ASN A 152 4.60 -12.63 -3.99
N ASP A 153 3.39 -12.60 -3.42
CA ASP A 153 2.60 -13.81 -3.23
C ASP A 153 2.13 -14.40 -4.57
N THR A 154 1.75 -13.54 -5.52
CA THR A 154 1.37 -13.95 -6.88
C THR A 154 2.54 -14.66 -7.60
N ILE A 155 3.77 -14.15 -7.47
CA ILE A 155 4.98 -14.74 -8.07
C ILE A 155 5.21 -16.16 -7.52
N VAL A 156 5.10 -16.34 -6.19
CA VAL A 156 5.29 -17.65 -5.55
C VAL A 156 4.26 -18.66 -6.06
N VAL A 157 2.99 -18.25 -6.17
CA VAL A 157 1.92 -19.10 -6.69
C VAL A 157 2.17 -19.46 -8.15
N PHE A 158 2.50 -18.48 -8.99
CA PHE A 158 2.72 -18.70 -10.42
C PHE A 158 3.95 -19.56 -10.71
N ASP A 159 5.05 -19.34 -9.99
CA ASP A 159 6.22 -20.21 -10.11
C ASP A 159 5.89 -21.65 -9.74
N ARG A 160 5.07 -21.85 -8.70
CA ARG A 160 4.64 -23.21 -8.32
C ARG A 160 3.73 -23.84 -9.36
N ILE A 161 2.82 -23.07 -9.94
CA ILE A 161 1.97 -23.51 -11.05
C ILE A 161 2.83 -23.95 -12.24
N ARG A 162 3.83 -23.15 -12.63
CA ARG A 162 4.76 -23.48 -13.72
C ARG A 162 5.57 -24.74 -13.42
N GLU A 163 6.13 -24.86 -12.22
CA GLU A 163 6.87 -26.05 -11.80
C GLU A 163 6.00 -27.31 -11.90
N ASN A 164 4.76 -27.24 -11.41
CA ASN A 164 3.85 -28.38 -11.45
C ASN A 164 3.33 -28.69 -12.85
N PHE A 165 3.17 -27.71 -13.75
CA PHE A 165 2.83 -27.98 -15.14
C PHE A 165 3.90 -28.85 -15.84
N VAL A 166 5.17 -28.63 -15.54
CA VAL A 166 6.28 -29.45 -16.07
C VAL A 166 6.35 -30.80 -15.36
N ARG A 167 6.26 -30.82 -14.03
CA ARG A 167 6.48 -32.03 -13.21
C ARG A 167 5.31 -33.02 -13.24
N VAL A 168 4.07 -32.53 -13.31
CA VAL A 168 2.86 -33.36 -13.25
C VAL A 168 2.51 -33.85 -14.65
N ARG A 169 2.48 -35.18 -14.82
CA ARG A 169 2.23 -35.81 -16.12
C ARG A 169 0.76 -35.88 -16.51
N LYS A 170 -0.16 -35.92 -15.54
CA LYS A 170 -1.61 -36.13 -15.74
C LYS A 170 -2.43 -35.11 -14.95
N GLY A 171 -3.56 -34.69 -15.49
CA GLY A 171 -4.46 -33.73 -14.87
C GLY A 171 -4.74 -32.54 -15.78
N THR A 172 -5.87 -31.88 -15.57
CA THR A 172 -6.23 -30.65 -16.29
C THR A 172 -5.40 -29.46 -15.76
N PRO A 173 -5.29 -28.35 -16.51
CA PRO A 173 -4.69 -27.11 -16.01
C PRO A 173 -5.25 -26.65 -14.66
N VAL A 174 -6.55 -26.87 -14.44
CA VAL A 174 -7.24 -26.55 -13.19
C VAL A 174 -6.76 -27.45 -12.05
N ASP A 175 -6.59 -28.74 -12.28
CA ASP A 175 -6.08 -29.68 -11.26
C ASP A 175 -4.66 -29.31 -10.83
N VAL A 176 -3.80 -28.97 -11.81
CA VAL A 176 -2.42 -28.55 -11.57
C VAL A 176 -2.38 -27.24 -10.79
N ALA A 177 -3.22 -26.27 -11.15
CA ALA A 177 -3.32 -25.00 -10.45
C ALA A 177 -3.82 -25.20 -9.01
N ASN A 178 -4.89 -25.96 -8.80
CA ASN A 178 -5.41 -26.27 -7.46
C ASN A 178 -4.38 -26.96 -6.58
N MET A 179 -3.61 -27.90 -7.13
CA MET A 179 -2.53 -28.55 -6.38
C MET A 179 -1.44 -27.54 -5.99
N SER A 180 -1.06 -26.66 -6.91
CA SER A 180 -0.06 -25.61 -6.68
C SER A 180 -0.49 -24.62 -5.61
N LEU A 181 -1.77 -24.23 -5.62
CA LEU A 181 -2.37 -23.36 -4.61
C LEU A 181 -2.32 -24.00 -3.23
N ASN A 182 -2.73 -25.26 -3.09
CA ASN A 182 -2.66 -25.96 -1.82
C ASN A 182 -1.23 -26.08 -1.27
N GLN A 183 -0.23 -26.26 -2.16
CA GLN A 183 1.18 -26.36 -1.76
C GLN A 183 1.78 -25.03 -1.31
N THR A 184 1.25 -23.90 -1.79
CA THR A 184 1.75 -22.56 -1.48
C THR A 184 0.96 -21.87 -0.37
N LEU A 185 -0.29 -22.30 -0.13
CA LEU A 185 -1.23 -21.69 0.81
C LEU A 185 -0.62 -21.44 2.20
N SER A 186 0.02 -22.44 2.79
CA SER A 186 0.60 -22.30 4.14
C SER A 186 1.68 -21.22 4.18
N ARG A 187 2.51 -21.11 3.15
CA ARG A 187 3.56 -20.08 3.08
C ARG A 187 2.92 -18.69 2.97
N THR A 188 1.99 -18.52 2.03
CA THR A 188 1.31 -17.25 1.76
C THR A 188 0.52 -16.75 2.97
N LEU A 189 -0.17 -17.65 3.67
CA LEU A 189 -0.89 -17.30 4.90
C LEU A 189 0.07 -16.91 6.02
N MET A 190 1.21 -17.60 6.18
CA MET A 190 2.17 -17.27 7.23
C MET A 190 2.88 -15.94 6.98
N THR A 191 3.28 -15.64 5.75
CA THR A 191 3.86 -14.34 5.39
C THR A 191 2.85 -13.23 5.65
N SER A 192 1.61 -13.40 5.17
CA SER A 192 0.53 -12.43 5.34
C SER A 192 0.18 -12.22 6.81
N ALA A 193 0.03 -13.29 7.58
CA ALA A 193 -0.32 -13.21 9.00
C ALA A 193 0.76 -12.50 9.83
N THR A 194 2.03 -12.82 9.60
CA THR A 194 3.14 -12.16 10.33
C THR A 194 3.23 -10.68 10.03
N THR A 195 2.96 -10.29 8.78
CA THR A 195 2.94 -8.87 8.38
C THR A 195 1.71 -8.16 8.95
N LEU A 196 0.54 -8.80 8.90
CA LEU A 196 -0.69 -8.27 9.48
C LEU A 196 -0.56 -8.04 10.99
N LEU A 197 0.13 -8.90 11.73
CA LEU A 197 0.39 -8.69 13.16
C LEU A 197 1.13 -7.36 13.42
N VAL A 198 2.16 -7.07 12.64
CA VAL A 198 2.91 -5.80 12.75
C VAL A 198 2.02 -4.62 12.36
N VAL A 199 1.28 -4.74 11.25
CA VAL A 199 0.40 -3.67 10.77
C VAL A 199 -0.75 -3.40 11.75
N ILE A 200 -1.31 -4.42 12.40
CA ILE A 200 -2.31 -4.27 13.45
C ILE A 200 -1.72 -3.53 14.66
N ALA A 201 -0.50 -3.88 15.07
CA ALA A 201 0.18 -3.17 16.14
C ALA A 201 0.41 -1.69 15.76
N LEU A 202 0.78 -1.40 14.51
CA LEU A 202 0.90 -0.03 14.01
C LEU A 202 -0.46 0.70 13.96
N ALA A 203 -1.54 0.03 13.59
CA ALA A 203 -2.87 0.64 13.54
C ALA A 203 -3.40 0.99 14.94
N VAL A 204 -3.11 0.16 15.95
CA VAL A 204 -3.57 0.37 17.34
C VAL A 204 -2.63 1.30 18.13
N LEU A 205 -1.32 1.16 17.95
CA LEU A 205 -0.31 1.84 18.78
C LEU A 205 0.40 3.00 18.06
N GLY A 206 0.18 3.17 16.76
CA GLY A 206 0.93 4.13 15.93
C GLY A 206 0.54 5.60 16.06
N GLY A 207 -0.65 5.88 16.61
CA GLY A 207 -1.18 7.24 16.69
C GLY A 207 -1.77 7.75 15.37
N GLU A 208 -2.30 8.97 15.39
CA GLU A 208 -3.14 9.52 14.31
C GLU A 208 -2.40 9.67 12.97
N LEU A 209 -1.10 9.95 13.00
CA LEU A 209 -0.35 10.27 11.78
C LEU A 209 -0.07 9.05 10.89
N ILE A 210 0.24 7.89 11.49
CA ILE A 210 0.49 6.66 10.71
C ILE A 210 -0.73 5.74 10.64
N ARG A 211 -1.86 6.18 11.19
CA ARG A 211 -3.08 5.42 11.16
C ARG A 211 -3.62 5.25 9.73
N PRO A 212 -3.74 6.28 8.88
CA PRO A 212 -4.12 6.10 7.47
C PRO A 212 -3.16 5.15 6.71
N PHE A 213 -1.85 5.26 6.98
CA PHE A 213 -0.84 4.38 6.40
C PHE A 213 -1.06 2.91 6.80
N SER A 214 -1.27 2.64 8.08
CA SER A 214 -1.49 1.28 8.58
C SER A 214 -2.85 0.70 8.17
N GLU A 215 -3.90 1.52 8.11
CA GLU A 215 -5.21 1.12 7.57
C GLU A 215 -5.11 0.73 6.09
N ALA A 216 -4.36 1.48 5.27
CA ALA A 216 -4.08 1.12 3.89
C ALA A 216 -3.37 -0.23 3.76
N LEU A 217 -2.32 -0.46 4.57
CA LEU A 217 -1.61 -1.74 4.59
C LEU A 217 -2.51 -2.89 5.06
N LEU A 218 -3.37 -2.66 6.06
CA LEU A 218 -4.23 -3.70 6.63
C LEU A 218 -5.25 -4.18 5.61
N VAL A 219 -5.93 -3.25 4.95
CA VAL A 219 -6.88 -3.55 3.88
C VAL A 219 -6.15 -4.15 2.68
N GLY A 220 -5.05 -3.53 2.25
CA GLY A 220 -4.33 -3.95 1.06
C GLY A 220 -3.69 -5.33 1.18
N ILE A 221 -3.06 -5.65 2.31
CA ILE A 221 -2.52 -7.01 2.56
C ILE A 221 -3.67 -7.99 2.66
N GLY A 222 -4.73 -7.69 3.44
CA GLY A 222 -5.88 -8.58 3.57
C GLY A 222 -6.52 -8.94 2.22
N VAL A 223 -6.64 -7.94 1.33
CA VAL A 223 -7.16 -8.14 -0.03
C VAL A 223 -6.16 -8.88 -0.92
N GLY A 224 -4.89 -8.46 -0.89
CA GLY A 224 -3.82 -9.04 -1.69
C GLY A 224 -3.57 -10.51 -1.39
N THR A 225 -3.68 -10.94 -0.12
CA THR A 225 -3.51 -12.33 0.28
C THR A 225 -4.51 -13.24 -0.43
N TYR A 226 -5.80 -12.89 -0.47
CA TYR A 226 -6.77 -13.74 -1.17
C TYR A 226 -6.71 -13.55 -2.69
N SER A 227 -6.44 -12.33 -3.15
CA SER A 227 -6.39 -11.98 -4.57
C SER A 227 -5.26 -12.69 -5.30
N SER A 228 -4.06 -12.71 -4.72
CA SER A 228 -2.90 -13.43 -5.25
C SER A 228 -3.13 -14.94 -5.38
N ILE A 229 -3.88 -15.54 -4.44
CA ILE A 229 -4.19 -16.98 -4.45
C ILE A 229 -5.29 -17.27 -5.48
N PHE A 230 -6.43 -16.59 -5.38
CA PHE A 230 -7.65 -16.98 -6.09
C PHE A 230 -7.90 -16.16 -7.36
N VAL A 231 -7.75 -14.84 -7.31
CA VAL A 231 -8.06 -13.95 -8.45
C VAL A 231 -7.01 -14.10 -9.54
N ALA A 232 -5.73 -13.99 -9.20
CA ALA A 232 -4.64 -14.07 -10.17
C ALA A 232 -4.62 -15.42 -10.91
N SER A 233 -4.73 -16.53 -10.15
CA SER A 233 -4.73 -17.88 -10.70
C SER A 233 -5.98 -18.19 -11.52
N ALA A 234 -7.17 -17.76 -11.07
CA ALA A 234 -8.40 -17.97 -11.83
C ALA A 234 -8.41 -17.19 -13.15
N LEU A 235 -7.88 -15.96 -13.16
CA LEU A 235 -7.74 -15.16 -14.37
C LEU A 235 -6.72 -15.77 -15.34
N ALA A 236 -5.57 -16.20 -14.85
CA ALA A 236 -4.57 -16.90 -15.67
C ALA A 236 -5.16 -18.16 -16.33
N LEU A 237 -5.92 -18.96 -15.57
CA LEU A 237 -6.62 -20.15 -16.11
C LEU A 237 -7.69 -19.77 -17.14
N ARG A 238 -8.47 -18.70 -16.90
CA ARG A 238 -9.47 -18.22 -17.88
C ARG A 238 -8.85 -17.71 -19.17
N LEU A 239 -7.64 -17.16 -19.11
CA LEU A 239 -6.86 -16.76 -20.28
C LEU A 239 -6.27 -17.97 -21.05
N GLY A 240 -6.51 -19.19 -20.56
CA GLY A 240 -6.22 -20.42 -21.28
C GLY A 240 -4.81 -20.96 -21.05
N VAL A 241 -4.15 -20.60 -19.95
CA VAL A 241 -2.84 -21.18 -19.59
C VAL A 241 -2.90 -22.70 -19.66
N SER A 242 -2.08 -23.29 -20.53
CA SER A 242 -1.95 -24.72 -20.70
C SER A 242 -0.53 -25.18 -20.41
N LYS A 243 -0.38 -26.50 -20.36
CA LYS A 243 0.91 -27.15 -20.22
C LYS A 243 1.79 -26.93 -21.46
N GLU A 244 1.20 -26.81 -22.65
CA GLU A 244 1.95 -26.60 -23.90
C GLU A 244 2.62 -25.22 -23.95
N ASP A 245 2.02 -24.20 -23.34
CA ASP A 245 2.60 -22.83 -23.32
C ASP A 245 3.86 -22.72 -22.45
N LEU A 246 4.09 -23.71 -21.58
CA LEU A 246 5.11 -23.67 -20.53
C LEU A 246 6.26 -24.68 -20.76
N ILE A 247 6.10 -25.58 -21.73
CA ILE A 247 7.16 -26.51 -22.15
C ILE A 247 7.93 -25.84 -23.30
N PRO A 248 9.26 -25.66 -23.20
CA PRO A 248 10.05 -25.17 -24.33
C PRO A 248 9.84 -26.08 -25.55
N PRO A 249 9.63 -25.55 -26.76
CA PRO A 249 9.51 -26.38 -27.94
C PRO A 249 10.76 -27.25 -28.09
N GLU A 250 10.57 -28.55 -28.38
CA GLU A 250 11.69 -29.42 -28.72
C GLU A 250 12.46 -28.79 -29.88
N LYS A 251 13.77 -28.60 -29.71
CA LYS A 251 14.62 -28.12 -30.80
C LYS A 251 14.55 -29.15 -31.92
N GLU A 252 14.10 -28.74 -33.11
CA GLU A 252 14.17 -29.56 -34.31
C GLU A 252 15.62 -30.08 -34.47
N GLY A 253 15.78 -31.41 -34.38
CA GLY A 253 17.07 -32.09 -34.56
C GLY A 253 17.65 -32.83 -33.35
N ALA A 254 17.05 -32.77 -32.15
CA ALA A 254 17.57 -33.49 -30.97
C ALA A 254 17.59 -35.03 -31.12
N ASP A 255 16.75 -35.58 -32.01
CA ASP A 255 16.70 -37.01 -32.30
C ASP A 255 17.70 -37.45 -33.39
N GLN A 256 18.32 -36.52 -34.13
CA GLN A 256 19.29 -36.84 -35.18
C GLN A 256 20.72 -37.04 -34.66
N GLU A 257 21.04 -36.60 -33.44
CA GLU A 257 22.37 -36.78 -32.83
C GLU A 257 22.57 -38.14 -32.14
N ASN A 258 21.51 -38.97 -32.02
CA ASN A 258 21.55 -40.25 -31.28
C ASN A 258 21.36 -41.51 -32.13
N HIS A 259 21.52 -41.43 -33.45
CA HIS A 259 21.59 -42.62 -34.30
C HIS A 259 23.06 -42.95 -34.65
N PRO A 260 23.61 -44.09 -34.18
CA PRO A 260 24.98 -44.51 -34.49
C PRO A 260 25.17 -44.91 -35.96
#